data_AF-A0A068RZA2-F1
#
_entry.id   AF-A0A068RZA2-F1
#
_cell.length_a   1.000
_cell.length_b   1.000
_cell.length_c   1.000
_cell.angle_alpha   90.00
_cell.angle_beta   90.00
_cell.angle_gamma   90.00
#
_symmetry.space_group_name_H-M   'P 1'
#
loop_
_entity.id
_entity.type
_entity.pdbx_description
1 polymer ?
#
loop_
_entity_poly.entity_id
_entity_poly.type
_entity_poly.pdbx_seq_one_letter_code
_entity_poly.pdbx_strand_id
1 'polypeptide(L)'
;MVMILELPNEILCLILTFVPPSSGKRFLSCCHKLYQLKHDQLFWRDFARHLGIIYRDPQQTWWDLYATGDVFNICKHLHNARLMASLIWKSDIFWKSLTTKCCQQQQQASGLCLYPYCDFVGCGDAFFSPEQYPGHLRDHYNTTGHPYVLKLSADHFLEVWCYACNKPVGFWGFPNVQKPITERYLVRMMIEALLTYPQDDQLAHKAKHARRAIERRLVVSQESHDYCYIIERKWFLKWNDFLSGLSDELPGPLQNEILQDHQGNLKRDILLGTHFELVSGPLRSYIERAYGLHGNFVSGYELQHKHGYRQIWEAILFRRHILHRVPGQVTGPPSPPGDD
;
A
#
# COMPACT_ATOMS: atom_id res chain seq x y z
N MET A 1 -14.06 -48.38 9.63
CA MET A 1 -13.44 -47.37 8.74
C MET A 1 -14.45 -46.26 8.56
N VAL A 2 -14.35 -45.16 9.32
CA VAL A 2 -15.24 -44.01 9.13
C VAL A 2 -14.99 -43.51 7.72
N MET A 3 -15.99 -43.57 6.85
CA MET A 3 -15.83 -42.99 5.53
C MET A 3 -15.63 -41.49 5.73
N ILE A 4 -14.48 -40.96 5.31
CA ILE A 4 -14.21 -39.50 5.28
C ILE A 4 -15.37 -38.72 4.64
N LEU A 5 -16.15 -39.39 3.81
CA LEU A 5 -17.37 -38.90 3.15
C LEU A 5 -18.51 -38.56 4.11
N GLU A 6 -18.53 -39.03 5.35
CA GLU A 6 -19.59 -38.74 6.34
C GLU A 6 -19.13 -37.78 7.44
N LEU A 7 -17.91 -37.24 7.32
CA LEU A 7 -17.41 -36.30 8.31
C LEU A 7 -18.24 -35.00 8.30
N PRO A 8 -18.62 -34.49 9.49
CA PRO A 8 -19.19 -33.16 9.62
C PRO A 8 -18.25 -32.09 9.06
N ASN A 9 -18.83 -30.97 8.60
CA ASN A 9 -18.07 -29.86 8.02
C ASN A 9 -17.04 -29.30 9.01
N GLU A 10 -17.33 -29.33 10.31
CA GLU A 10 -16.44 -28.91 11.38
C GLU A 10 -15.14 -29.73 11.38
N ILE A 11 -15.24 -31.05 11.20
CA ILE A 11 -14.09 -31.95 11.15
C ILE A 11 -13.30 -31.71 9.85
N LEU A 12 -14.00 -31.51 8.73
CA LEU A 12 -13.34 -31.18 7.46
C LEU A 12 -12.58 -29.84 7.54
N CYS A 13 -13.18 -28.82 8.18
CA CYS A 13 -12.50 -27.55 8.45
C CYS A 13 -11.24 -27.75 9.28
N LEU A 14 -11.31 -28.54 10.37
CA LEU A 14 -10.15 -28.87 11.19
C LEU A 14 -9.07 -29.61 10.41
N ILE A 15 -9.42 -30.56 9.54
CA ILE A 15 -8.44 -31.22 8.68
C ILE A 15 -7.75 -30.19 7.77
N LEU A 16 -8.52 -29.31 7.14
CA LEU A 16 -8.01 -28.31 6.21
C LEU A 16 -7.11 -27.24 6.85
N THR A 17 -7.18 -27.01 8.17
CA THR A 17 -6.24 -26.10 8.85
C THR A 17 -4.81 -26.66 8.92
N PHE A 18 -4.65 -27.99 8.89
CA PHE A 18 -3.35 -28.67 8.91
C PHE A 18 -2.86 -29.07 7.52
N VAL A 19 -3.67 -28.89 6.48
CA VAL A 19 -3.32 -29.28 5.11
C VAL A 19 -2.90 -28.04 4.30
N PRO A 20 -1.66 -27.99 3.79
CA PRO A 20 -1.22 -26.89 2.93
C PRO A 20 -2.14 -26.72 1.71
N PRO A 21 -2.41 -25.50 1.22
CA PRO A 21 -3.33 -25.24 0.10
C PRO A 21 -3.08 -26.11 -1.14
N SER A 22 -1.81 -26.35 -1.49
CA SER A 22 -1.41 -27.21 -2.61
C SER A 22 -1.87 -28.65 -2.44
N SER A 23 -1.77 -29.18 -1.21
CA SER A 23 -2.24 -30.51 -0.83
C SER A 23 -3.75 -30.54 -0.62
N GLY A 24 -4.34 -29.44 -0.17
CA GLY A 24 -5.79 -29.30 0.02
C GLY A 24 -6.55 -29.43 -1.29
N LYS A 25 -6.04 -28.81 -2.38
CA LYS A 25 -6.58 -28.99 -3.72
C LYS A 25 -6.60 -30.46 -4.14
N ARG A 26 -5.56 -31.22 -3.80
CA ARG A 26 -5.47 -32.67 -4.09
C ARG A 26 -6.44 -33.45 -3.21
N PHE A 27 -6.46 -33.20 -1.90
CA PHE A 27 -7.38 -33.81 -0.94
C PHE A 27 -8.84 -33.66 -1.38
N LEU A 28 -9.24 -32.45 -1.78
CA LEU A 28 -10.58 -32.18 -2.25
C LEU A 28 -10.91 -32.87 -3.58
N SER A 29 -9.90 -33.25 -4.36
CA SER A 29 -10.09 -33.93 -5.64
C SER A 29 -10.11 -35.46 -5.50
N CYS A 30 -9.92 -36.00 -4.28
CA CYS A 30 -9.90 -37.44 -4.05
C CYS A 30 -11.26 -38.12 -4.22
N CYS A 31 -12.38 -37.38 -4.11
CA CYS A 31 -13.71 -37.91 -4.37
C CYS A 31 -14.69 -36.81 -4.78
N HIS A 32 -15.81 -37.20 -5.39
CA HIS A 32 -16.82 -36.27 -5.89
C HIS A 32 -17.41 -35.37 -4.79
N LYS A 33 -17.73 -35.92 -3.61
CA LYS A 33 -18.33 -35.14 -2.50
C LYS A 33 -17.41 -34.04 -2.01
N LEU A 34 -16.11 -34.33 -1.82
CA LEU A 34 -15.13 -33.31 -1.43
C LEU A 34 -14.87 -32.31 -2.56
N TYR A 35 -14.93 -32.76 -3.82
CA TYR A 35 -14.73 -31.90 -4.97
C TYR A 35 -15.83 -30.83 -5.05
N GLN A 36 -17.08 -31.21 -4.74
CA GLN A 36 -18.21 -30.28 -4.70
C GLN A 36 -18.02 -29.14 -3.70
N LEU A 37 -17.28 -29.36 -2.59
CA LEU A 37 -17.01 -28.31 -1.61
C LEU A 37 -16.28 -27.10 -2.21
N LYS A 38 -15.52 -27.26 -3.30
CA LYS A 38 -14.85 -26.12 -3.98
C LYS A 38 -15.84 -25.02 -4.40
N HIS A 39 -17.09 -25.40 -4.68
CA HIS A 39 -18.13 -24.47 -5.11
C HIS A 39 -19.03 -24.00 -3.96
N ASP A 40 -18.88 -24.58 -2.76
CA ASP A 40 -19.67 -24.22 -1.58
C ASP A 40 -19.07 -23.00 -0.87
N GLN A 41 -19.62 -21.82 -1.17
CA GLN A 41 -19.18 -20.56 -0.56
C GLN A 41 -19.47 -20.48 0.94
N LEU A 42 -20.48 -21.18 1.45
CA LEU A 42 -20.82 -21.16 2.88
C LEU A 42 -19.78 -21.95 3.66
N PHE A 43 -19.43 -23.15 3.17
CA PHE A 43 -18.37 -23.96 3.75
C PHE A 43 -17.05 -23.17 3.87
N TRP A 44 -16.57 -22.56 2.79
CA TRP A 44 -15.30 -21.82 2.80
C TRP A 44 -15.35 -20.54 3.63
N ARG A 45 -16.50 -19.86 3.68
CA ARG A 45 -16.71 -18.73 4.59
C ARG A 45 -16.60 -19.18 6.04
N ASP A 46 -17.22 -20.30 6.39
CA ASP A 46 -17.23 -20.80 7.76
C ASP A 46 -15.85 -21.38 8.15
N PHE A 47 -15.12 -21.97 7.21
CA PHE A 47 -13.70 -22.29 7.35
C PHE A 47 -12.84 -21.04 7.63
N ALA A 48 -13.00 -19.98 6.84
CA ALA A 48 -12.28 -18.73 7.06
C ALA A 48 -12.61 -18.10 8.43
N ARG A 49 -13.89 -18.15 8.84
CA ARG A 49 -14.34 -17.71 10.17
C ARG A 49 -13.72 -18.52 11.30
N HIS A 50 -13.54 -19.83 11.12
CA HIS A 50 -12.83 -20.67 12.08
C HIS A 50 -11.37 -20.22 12.28
N LEU A 51 -10.74 -19.66 11.24
CA LEU A 51 -9.42 -19.03 11.31
C LEU A 51 -9.44 -17.56 11.80
N GLY A 52 -10.62 -17.03 12.15
CA GLY A 52 -10.80 -15.63 12.56
C GLY A 52 -10.82 -14.63 11.40
N ILE A 53 -10.99 -15.09 10.16
CA ILE A 53 -11.07 -14.25 8.96
C ILE A 53 -12.52 -14.10 8.54
N ILE A 54 -13.03 -12.87 8.56
CA ILE A 54 -14.45 -12.61 8.26
C ILE A 54 -14.66 -11.53 7.19
N TYR A 55 -13.61 -11.23 6.43
CA TYR A 55 -13.61 -10.30 5.31
C TYR A 55 -12.86 -10.90 4.12
N ARG A 56 -13.21 -10.42 2.92
CA ARG A 56 -12.54 -10.76 1.65
C ARG A 56 -12.68 -9.61 0.66
N ASP A 57 -11.84 -9.60 -0.35
CA ASP A 57 -12.10 -8.82 -1.57
C ASP A 57 -13.42 -9.30 -2.21
N PRO A 58 -14.35 -8.40 -2.59
CA PRO A 58 -15.60 -8.76 -3.26
C PRO A 58 -15.42 -9.57 -4.55
N GLN A 59 -14.31 -9.35 -5.28
CA GLN A 59 -13.99 -10.01 -6.54
C GLN A 59 -13.38 -11.41 -6.36
N GLN A 60 -12.92 -11.76 -5.15
CA GLN A 60 -12.36 -13.09 -4.84
C GLN A 60 -13.41 -13.98 -4.16
N THR A 61 -13.52 -15.25 -4.51
CA THR A 61 -14.36 -16.19 -3.75
C THR A 61 -13.68 -16.62 -2.44
N TRP A 62 -14.44 -17.17 -1.48
CA TRP A 62 -13.83 -17.72 -0.26
C TRP A 62 -12.92 -18.92 -0.55
N TRP A 63 -13.23 -19.68 -1.59
CA TRP A 63 -12.35 -20.73 -2.10
C TRP A 63 -11.03 -20.16 -2.61
N ASP A 64 -11.05 -19.05 -3.36
CA ASP A 64 -9.82 -18.44 -3.89
C ASP A 64 -8.85 -18.07 -2.75
N LEU A 65 -9.37 -17.51 -1.65
CA LEU A 65 -8.57 -17.18 -0.45
C LEU A 65 -7.87 -18.41 0.15
N TYR A 66 -8.53 -19.56 0.19
CA TYR A 66 -7.89 -20.81 0.61
C TYR A 66 -6.90 -21.30 -0.44
N ALA A 67 -7.31 -21.29 -1.72
CA ALA A 67 -6.56 -21.83 -2.84
C ALA A 67 -5.23 -21.12 -3.10
N THR A 68 -5.13 -19.82 -2.80
CA THR A 68 -3.88 -19.04 -2.83
C THR A 68 -3.07 -19.20 -1.55
N GLY A 69 -3.69 -19.68 -0.46
CA GLY A 69 -3.10 -19.72 0.88
C GLY A 69 -3.20 -18.41 1.64
N ASP A 70 -3.84 -17.39 1.07
CA ASP A 70 -3.98 -16.08 1.69
C ASP A 70 -4.74 -16.14 3.03
N VAL A 71 -5.70 -17.05 3.17
CA VAL A 71 -6.48 -17.21 4.41
C VAL A 71 -5.61 -17.44 5.66
N PHE A 72 -4.41 -18.01 5.50
CA PHE A 72 -3.45 -18.22 6.59
C PHE A 72 -2.51 -17.02 6.83
N ASN A 73 -2.42 -16.12 5.85
CA ASN A 73 -1.49 -14.99 5.85
C ASN A 73 -2.17 -13.64 6.08
N ILE A 74 -3.50 -13.59 6.07
CA ILE A 74 -4.30 -12.39 6.34
C ILE A 74 -4.30 -12.04 7.84
N CYS A 75 -4.36 -10.75 8.17
CA CYS A 75 -4.46 -10.22 9.51
C CYS A 75 -5.89 -10.35 10.04
N LYS A 76 -6.11 -11.25 10.99
CA LYS A 76 -7.42 -11.42 11.67
C LYS A 76 -7.88 -10.17 12.43
N HIS A 77 -6.96 -9.29 12.84
CA HIS A 77 -7.28 -8.07 13.58
C HIS A 77 -7.70 -6.88 12.71
N LEU A 78 -7.51 -6.96 11.39
CA LEU A 78 -7.96 -5.91 10.46
C LEU A 78 -9.49 -5.82 10.39
N HIS A 79 -10.16 -6.87 10.86
CA HIS A 79 -11.59 -6.88 10.96
C HIS A 79 -12.06 -6.17 12.22
N ASN A 80 -12.65 -4.99 12.04
CA ASN A 80 -13.58 -4.44 13.01
C ASN A 80 -14.76 -3.83 12.25
N ALA A 81 -15.96 -4.38 12.43
CA ALA A 81 -17.16 -3.90 11.74
C ALA A 81 -17.43 -2.41 11.94
N ARG A 82 -16.95 -1.83 13.06
CA ARG A 82 -17.06 -0.40 13.37
C ARG A 82 -15.91 0.43 12.81
N LEU A 83 -14.85 -0.18 12.29
CA LEU A 83 -13.71 0.52 11.70
C LEU A 83 -14.15 1.43 10.58
N MET A 84 -14.85 0.88 9.58
CA MET A 84 -15.28 1.66 8.40
C MET A 84 -16.19 2.83 8.80
N ALA A 85 -17.14 2.59 9.72
CA ALA A 85 -18.00 3.64 10.26
C ALA A 85 -17.21 4.70 11.03
N SER A 86 -16.08 4.33 11.63
CA SER A 86 -15.21 5.24 12.37
C SER A 86 -14.26 6.07 11.51
N LEU A 87 -14.08 5.72 10.23
CA LEU A 87 -13.12 6.42 9.37
C LEU A 87 -13.51 7.86 9.09
N ILE A 88 -14.81 8.17 9.10
CA ILE A 88 -15.34 9.52 8.82
C ILE A 88 -14.84 10.53 9.86
N TRP A 89 -14.84 10.20 11.15
CA TRP A 89 -14.31 11.12 12.17
C TRP A 89 -12.80 10.97 12.34
N LYS A 90 -12.22 9.81 11.97
CA LYS A 90 -10.77 9.62 11.95
C LYS A 90 -10.08 10.44 10.86
N SER A 91 -10.74 10.79 9.74
CA SER A 91 -10.15 11.66 8.73
C SER A 91 -9.78 13.03 9.32
N ASP A 92 -10.63 13.59 10.18
CA ASP A 92 -10.34 14.87 10.83
C ASP A 92 -9.13 14.77 11.75
N ILE A 93 -9.02 13.68 12.51
CA ILE A 93 -7.87 13.43 13.40
C ILE A 93 -6.63 13.21 12.57
N PHE A 94 -6.71 12.45 11.48
CA PHE A 94 -5.63 12.23 10.55
C PHE A 94 -5.10 13.57 10.04
N TRP A 95 -5.94 14.45 9.49
CA TRP A 95 -5.49 15.74 8.98
C TRP A 95 -4.92 16.66 10.07
N LYS A 96 -5.49 16.66 11.27
CA LYS A 96 -4.94 17.39 12.44
C LYS A 96 -3.60 16.82 12.91
N SER A 97 -3.42 15.51 12.82
CA SER A 97 -2.23 14.80 13.30
C SER A 97 -1.00 15.06 12.45
N LEU A 98 -1.16 15.36 11.15
CA LEU A 98 -0.03 15.66 10.24
C LEU A 98 0.76 16.91 10.65
N THR A 99 0.16 17.80 11.44
CA THR A 99 0.81 19.01 11.98
C THR A 99 1.15 18.89 13.47
N THR A 100 0.76 17.80 14.12
CA THR A 100 0.89 17.63 15.57
C THR A 100 2.14 16.82 15.90
N LYS A 101 2.94 17.29 16.87
CA LYS A 101 4.08 16.55 17.40
C LYS A 101 3.70 15.90 18.72
N CYS A 102 3.98 14.61 18.87
CA CYS A 102 3.75 13.88 20.12
C CYS A 102 4.79 14.26 21.20
N CYS A 103 6.06 14.38 20.82
CA CYS A 103 7.16 14.76 21.71
C CYS A 103 7.90 16.01 21.20
N GLN A 104 8.57 16.74 22.10
CA GLN A 104 9.35 17.94 21.74
C GLN A 104 10.57 17.65 20.83
N GLN A 105 11.02 16.39 20.76
CA GLN A 105 12.12 15.97 19.89
C GLN A 105 11.66 15.96 18.42
N GLN A 106 12.37 16.72 17.59
CA GLN A 106 11.90 17.20 16.29
C GLN A 106 11.80 16.15 15.15
N GLN A 107 12.17 14.90 15.36
CA GLN A 107 12.23 13.89 14.29
C GLN A 107 11.78 12.50 14.76
N GLN A 108 10.51 12.35 15.10
CA GLN A 108 9.96 11.02 15.40
C GLN A 108 8.85 10.70 14.42
N ALA A 109 8.94 9.51 13.81
CA ALA A 109 7.83 8.91 13.08
C ALA A 109 6.61 8.88 14.01
N SER A 110 5.50 9.48 13.55
CA SER A 110 4.23 9.43 14.23
C SER A 110 3.30 8.44 13.56
N GLY A 111 2.28 8.04 14.30
CA GLY A 111 1.21 7.21 13.79
C GLY A 111 -0.10 7.48 14.50
N LEU A 112 -1.18 7.12 13.81
CA LEU A 112 -2.55 7.23 14.26
C LEU A 112 -3.09 5.85 14.62
N CYS A 113 -3.62 5.69 15.83
CA CYS A 113 -4.37 4.49 16.18
C CYS A 113 -5.62 4.39 15.30
N LEU A 114 -5.79 3.27 14.61
CA LEU A 114 -6.93 3.03 13.73
C LEU A 114 -8.07 2.27 14.43
N TYR A 115 -7.93 1.88 15.69
CA TYR A 115 -9.02 1.23 16.44
C TYR A 115 -10.25 2.14 16.54
N PRO A 116 -11.49 1.62 16.43
CA PRO A 116 -12.68 2.48 16.41
C PRO A 116 -12.81 3.27 17.70
N TYR A 117 -13.25 4.52 17.57
CA TYR A 117 -13.40 5.52 18.63
C TYR A 117 -12.13 5.86 19.43
N CYS A 118 -10.94 5.43 18.99
CA CYS A 118 -9.67 5.86 19.56
C CYS A 118 -9.04 7.00 18.73
N ASP A 119 -8.76 8.13 19.37
CA ASP A 119 -8.16 9.33 18.76
C ASP A 119 -6.64 9.44 18.98
N PHE A 120 -6.04 8.40 19.58
CA PHE A 120 -4.65 8.41 19.98
C PHE A 120 -3.70 8.59 18.80
N VAL A 121 -2.83 9.58 18.90
CA VAL A 121 -1.69 9.83 18.01
C VAL A 121 -0.43 9.79 18.86
N GLY A 122 0.51 8.93 18.49
CA GLY A 122 1.74 8.72 19.25
C GLY A 122 2.97 8.76 18.35
N CYS A 123 4.13 8.93 18.98
CA CYS A 123 5.42 8.70 18.34
C CYS A 123 5.90 7.26 18.52
N GLY A 124 6.91 6.93 17.72
CA GLY A 124 7.69 5.69 17.82
C GLY A 124 7.02 4.53 17.10
N ASP A 125 7.82 3.70 16.42
CA ASP A 125 7.36 2.40 15.94
C ASP A 125 8.54 1.44 15.68
N ALA A 126 8.25 0.14 15.83
CA ALA A 126 9.12 -1.03 15.86
C ALA A 126 9.90 -1.36 14.57
N PHE A 127 9.94 -0.47 13.59
CA PHE A 127 10.35 -0.81 12.23
C PHE A 127 11.77 -0.46 11.82
N PHE A 128 12.50 0.34 12.62
CA PHE A 128 13.81 0.83 12.21
C PHE A 128 15.01 0.11 12.87
N SER A 129 14.79 -0.64 13.96
CA SER A 129 15.78 -1.34 14.83
C SER A 129 15.08 -2.24 15.89
N PRO A 130 14.78 -3.51 15.61
CA PRO A 130 14.02 -4.42 16.49
C PRO A 130 14.49 -4.56 17.95
N GLU A 131 15.65 -4.02 18.30
CA GLU A 131 16.31 -4.21 19.58
C GLU A 131 16.18 -3.03 20.57
N GLN A 132 15.61 -1.89 20.18
CA GLN A 132 15.41 -0.74 21.09
C GLN A 132 14.22 0.13 20.67
N TYR A 133 13.00 -0.06 21.20
CA TYR A 133 11.92 0.94 20.98
C TYR A 133 10.95 1.15 22.15
N PRO A 134 11.24 2.12 23.03
CA PRO A 134 10.22 2.86 23.76
C PRO A 134 9.46 3.80 22.81
N GLY A 135 8.14 3.89 22.92
CA GLY A 135 7.34 4.78 22.09
C GLY A 135 5.86 4.74 22.44
N HIS A 136 5.22 5.90 22.41
CA HIS A 136 3.85 6.08 22.87
C HIS A 136 2.83 5.21 22.10
N LEU A 137 3.08 4.84 20.83
CA LEU A 137 2.23 3.90 20.10
C LEU A 137 2.30 2.46 20.63
N ARG A 138 3.50 2.00 21.01
CA ARG A 138 3.68 0.66 21.60
C ARG A 138 3.09 0.61 23.00
N ASP A 139 3.30 1.65 23.81
CA ASP A 139 2.73 1.74 25.15
C ASP A 139 1.19 1.78 25.10
N HIS A 140 0.64 2.53 24.14
CA HIS A 140 -0.79 2.54 23.88
C HIS A 140 -1.32 1.15 23.50
N TYR A 141 -0.62 0.41 22.63
CA TYR A 141 -1.00 -0.98 22.34
C TYR A 141 -0.94 -1.87 23.58
N ASN A 142 0.12 -1.77 24.38
CA ASN A 142 0.29 -2.58 25.59
C ASN A 142 -0.78 -2.30 26.65
N THR A 143 -1.28 -1.06 26.73
CA THR A 143 -2.31 -0.65 27.69
C THR A 143 -3.74 -0.91 27.21
N THR A 144 -4.01 -0.75 25.91
CA THR A 144 -5.39 -0.82 25.36
C THR A 144 -5.69 -2.07 24.54
N GLY A 145 -4.66 -2.77 24.06
CA GLY A 145 -4.79 -3.88 23.11
C GLY A 145 -5.16 -3.44 21.68
N HIS A 146 -5.18 -2.13 21.37
CA HIS A 146 -5.55 -1.61 20.05
C HIS A 146 -4.52 -2.01 18.97
N PRO A 147 -4.85 -2.95 18.06
CA PRO A 147 -3.81 -3.72 17.40
C PRO A 147 -3.25 -3.09 16.13
N TYR A 148 -3.86 -2.05 15.54
CA TYR A 148 -3.44 -1.53 14.24
C TYR A 148 -3.28 -0.01 14.22
N VAL A 149 -2.19 0.43 13.57
CA VAL A 149 -1.78 1.84 13.48
C VAL A 149 -1.52 2.22 12.04
N LEU A 150 -1.87 3.46 11.68
CA LEU A 150 -1.49 4.09 10.42
C LEU A 150 -0.24 4.92 10.63
N LYS A 151 0.77 4.68 9.80
CA LYS A 151 2.03 5.43 9.83
C LYS A 151 1.93 6.73 9.06
N LEU A 152 2.51 7.78 9.65
CA LEU A 152 2.48 9.16 9.13
C LEU A 152 3.89 9.71 8.87
N SER A 153 4.93 8.87 8.89
CA SER A 153 6.30 9.31 8.62
C SER A 153 6.54 9.62 7.13
N ALA A 154 7.54 10.45 6.85
CA ALA A 154 7.87 10.87 5.48
C ALA A 154 8.24 9.69 4.57
N ASP A 155 8.99 8.72 5.09
CA ASP A 155 9.49 7.59 4.30
C ASP A 155 8.49 6.41 4.21
N HIS A 156 7.52 6.35 5.12
CA HIS A 156 6.58 5.23 5.28
C HIS A 156 5.12 5.72 5.41
N PHE A 157 4.75 6.69 4.58
CA PHE A 157 3.45 7.34 4.66
C PHE A 157 2.30 6.42 4.21
N LEU A 158 1.23 6.39 5.01
CA LEU A 158 0.00 5.59 4.80
C LEU A 158 0.22 4.08 4.84
N GLU A 159 1.22 3.61 5.57
CA GLU A 159 1.41 2.17 5.81
C GLU A 159 0.68 1.73 7.08
N VAL A 160 0.09 0.54 7.06
CA VAL A 160 -0.62 -0.02 8.22
C VAL A 160 0.21 -1.13 8.86
N TRP A 161 0.40 -1.05 10.17
CA TRP A 161 1.05 -2.08 10.96
C TRP A 161 0.08 -2.69 11.95
N CYS A 162 0.17 -4.00 12.16
CA CYS A 162 -0.54 -4.68 13.23
C CYS A 162 0.43 -5.15 14.32
N TYR A 163 0.32 -4.57 15.52
CA TYR A 163 1.13 -4.94 16.67
C TYR A 163 0.86 -6.35 17.17
N ALA A 164 -0.40 -6.81 17.14
CA ALA A 164 -0.77 -8.15 17.58
C ALA A 164 -0.28 -9.25 16.62
N CYS A 165 -0.20 -8.97 15.32
CA CYS A 165 0.39 -9.89 14.33
C CYS A 165 1.89 -9.67 14.13
N ASN A 166 2.44 -8.58 14.68
CA ASN A 166 3.80 -8.09 14.46
C ASN A 166 4.20 -8.08 12.97
N LYS A 167 3.32 -7.58 12.10
CA LYS A 167 3.53 -7.59 10.65
C LYS A 167 2.84 -6.42 9.94
N PRO A 168 3.32 -6.02 8.74
CA PRO A 168 2.64 -5.01 7.95
C PRO A 168 1.44 -5.62 7.26
N VAL A 169 0.39 -4.81 7.11
CA VAL A 169 -0.93 -5.22 6.63
C VAL A 169 -1.28 -4.46 5.37
N GLY A 170 -1.72 -5.18 4.33
CA GLY A 170 -2.15 -4.58 3.07
C GLY A 170 -0.97 -4.06 2.24
N PHE A 171 -0.74 -2.75 2.19
CA PHE A 171 0.35 -2.20 1.38
C PHE A 171 1.62 -2.02 2.21
N TRP A 172 2.76 -2.34 1.60
CA TRP A 172 4.06 -2.23 2.25
C TRP A 172 5.10 -1.68 1.27
N GLY A 173 5.91 -0.71 1.70
CA GLY A 173 6.85 0.06 0.87
C GLY A 173 7.97 -0.73 0.21
N PHE A 174 8.04 -2.05 0.40
CA PHE A 174 8.95 -2.92 -0.31
C PHE A 174 8.23 -3.60 -1.48
N PRO A 175 8.55 -3.26 -2.74
CA PRO A 175 7.81 -3.71 -3.93
C PRO A 175 7.77 -5.24 -4.09
N ASN A 176 8.71 -5.96 -3.47
CA ASN A 176 8.82 -7.42 -3.55
C ASN A 176 8.01 -8.16 -2.47
N VAL A 177 7.42 -7.46 -1.51
CA VAL A 177 6.60 -8.09 -0.47
C VAL A 177 5.14 -8.06 -0.93
N GLN A 178 4.71 -9.10 -1.65
CA GLN A 178 3.31 -9.27 -1.98
C GLN A 178 2.51 -9.60 -0.72
N LYS A 179 1.48 -8.82 -0.45
CA LYS A 179 0.50 -9.07 0.60
C LYS A 179 -0.81 -9.58 0.01
N PRO A 180 -1.60 -10.33 0.79
CA PRO A 180 -2.90 -10.83 0.35
C PRO A 180 -3.75 -9.72 -0.28
N ILE A 181 -4.35 -10.01 -1.44
CA ILE A 181 -5.19 -9.06 -2.19
C ILE A 181 -6.31 -8.52 -1.30
N THR A 182 -6.92 -9.41 -0.51
CA THR A 182 -7.95 -9.09 0.48
C THR A 182 -7.51 -8.05 1.53
N GLU A 183 -6.27 -8.11 2.04
CA GLU A 183 -5.78 -7.07 2.96
C GLU A 183 -5.57 -5.74 2.24
N ARG A 184 -4.99 -5.77 1.03
CA ARG A 184 -4.76 -4.57 0.22
C ARG A 184 -6.06 -3.86 -0.10
N TYR A 185 -7.10 -4.61 -0.47
CA TYR A 185 -8.44 -4.08 -0.70
C TYR A 185 -8.96 -3.32 0.53
N LEU A 186 -8.98 -3.94 1.70
CA LEU A 186 -9.48 -3.26 2.91
C LEU A 186 -8.63 -2.05 3.30
N VAL A 187 -7.30 -2.19 3.30
CA VAL A 187 -6.41 -1.08 3.64
C VAL A 187 -6.58 0.09 2.66
N ARG A 188 -6.79 -0.20 1.38
CA ARG A 188 -7.08 0.84 0.38
C ARG A 188 -8.36 1.59 0.72
N MET A 189 -9.45 0.88 0.99
CA MET A 189 -10.71 1.49 1.39
C MET A 189 -10.56 2.36 2.65
N MET A 190 -9.73 1.91 3.60
CA MET A 190 -9.41 2.71 4.80
C MET A 190 -8.68 4.00 4.46
N ILE A 191 -7.63 3.91 3.64
CA ILE A 191 -6.83 5.05 3.21
C ILE A 191 -7.68 6.04 2.41
N GLU A 192 -8.50 5.56 1.46
CA GLU A 192 -9.40 6.39 0.66
C GLU A 192 -10.37 7.19 1.54
N ALA A 193 -10.95 6.56 2.57
CA ALA A 193 -11.81 7.26 3.52
C ALA A 193 -11.05 8.30 4.34
N LEU A 194 -9.81 8.02 4.78
CA LEU A 194 -9.00 8.99 5.54
C LEU A 194 -8.51 10.16 4.70
N LEU A 195 -8.23 9.92 3.41
CA LEU A 195 -7.80 10.95 2.47
C LEU A 195 -8.96 11.79 1.91
N THR A 196 -10.20 11.43 2.22
CA THR A 196 -11.36 12.26 1.90
C THR A 196 -11.24 13.59 2.67
N TYR A 197 -11.44 14.70 1.97
CA TYR A 197 -11.32 16.00 2.60
C TYR A 197 -12.45 16.22 3.62
N PRO A 198 -12.14 16.85 4.77
CA PRO A 198 -13.13 17.26 5.75
C PRO A 198 -14.21 18.14 5.13
N GLN A 199 -15.40 18.13 5.73
CA GLN A 199 -16.50 19.04 5.34
C GLN A 199 -16.24 20.49 5.80
N ASP A 200 -15.40 20.68 6.84
CA ASP A 200 -14.99 22.00 7.29
C ASP A 200 -14.01 22.64 6.30
N ASP A 201 -14.39 23.78 5.72
CA ASP A 201 -13.62 24.45 4.65
C ASP A 201 -12.20 24.83 5.09
N GLN A 202 -12.02 25.28 6.34
CA GLN A 202 -10.70 25.68 6.84
C GLN A 202 -9.78 24.47 7.00
N LEU A 203 -10.30 23.38 7.57
CA LEU A 203 -9.56 22.13 7.72
C LEU A 203 -9.31 21.48 6.36
N ALA A 204 -10.25 21.55 5.42
CA ALA A 204 -10.08 21.07 4.05
C ALA A 204 -8.96 21.79 3.31
N HIS A 205 -8.88 23.13 3.44
CA HIS A 205 -7.77 23.90 2.88
C HIS A 205 -6.43 23.50 3.51
N LYS A 206 -6.35 23.37 4.84
CA LYS A 206 -5.13 22.89 5.52
C LYS A 206 -4.76 21.47 5.10
N ALA A 207 -5.73 20.58 4.95
CA ALA A 207 -5.56 19.20 4.51
C ALA A 207 -4.96 19.13 3.09
N LYS A 208 -5.48 19.94 2.15
CA LYS A 208 -4.91 20.06 0.79
C LYS A 208 -3.45 20.47 0.82
N HIS A 209 -3.09 21.50 1.60
CA HIS A 209 -1.70 21.95 1.72
C HIS A 209 -0.79 20.92 2.39
N ALA A 210 -1.27 20.26 3.46
CA ALA A 210 -0.53 19.19 4.12
C ALA A 210 -0.27 18.02 3.17
N ARG A 211 -1.28 17.62 2.38
CA ARG A 211 -1.15 16.58 1.35
C ARG A 211 -0.10 16.94 0.31
N ARG A 212 -0.19 18.15 -0.29
CA ARG A 212 0.83 18.65 -1.24
C ARG A 212 2.23 18.62 -0.65
N ALA A 213 2.39 19.04 0.60
CA ALA A 213 3.70 19.06 1.26
C ALA A 213 4.28 17.65 1.43
N ILE A 214 3.46 16.66 1.79
CA ILE A 214 3.88 15.26 1.93
C ILE A 214 4.26 14.68 0.57
N GLU A 215 3.42 14.86 -0.44
CA GLU A 215 3.67 14.32 -1.77
C GLU A 215 4.89 14.96 -2.45
N ARG A 216 5.11 16.27 -2.27
CA ARG A 216 6.36 16.94 -2.70
C ARG A 216 7.59 16.38 -1.99
N ARG A 217 7.51 16.09 -0.69
CA ARG A 217 8.62 15.45 0.04
C ARG A 217 8.89 14.05 -0.46
N LEU A 218 7.86 13.29 -0.82
CA LEU A 218 8.04 11.99 -1.46
C LEU A 218 8.80 12.15 -2.78
N VAL A 219 8.50 13.16 -3.60
CA VAL A 219 9.27 13.44 -4.84
C VAL A 219 10.75 13.76 -4.54
N VAL A 220 11.03 14.60 -3.54
CA VAL A 220 12.41 15.07 -3.23
C VAL A 220 13.24 14.02 -2.50
N SER A 221 12.67 13.29 -1.55
CA SER A 221 13.36 12.21 -0.80
C SER A 221 13.84 11.05 -1.68
N GLN A 222 13.52 11.09 -2.98
CA GLN A 222 13.83 10.07 -3.97
C GLN A 222 15.06 10.37 -4.83
N GLU A 223 15.80 11.44 -4.54
CA GLU A 223 17.06 11.78 -5.24
C GLU A 223 18.15 10.67 -5.15
N SER A 224 17.93 9.63 -4.35
CA SER A 224 18.80 8.44 -4.21
C SER A 224 18.31 7.16 -4.91
N HIS A 225 17.12 7.16 -5.55
CA HIS A 225 16.49 5.93 -6.06
C HIS A 225 16.33 5.89 -7.59
N ASP A 226 16.47 4.69 -8.15
CA ASP A 226 16.28 4.41 -9.57
C ASP A 226 14.82 4.59 -10.00
N TYR A 227 14.52 5.70 -10.70
CA TYR A 227 13.28 5.88 -11.45
C TYR A 227 13.11 4.73 -12.44
N CYS A 228 12.15 3.85 -12.18
CA CYS A 228 11.98 2.63 -12.97
C CYS A 228 10.53 2.24 -13.22
N TYR A 229 9.54 2.86 -12.59
CA TYR A 229 8.14 2.50 -12.82
C TYR A 229 7.49 3.45 -13.82
N ILE A 230 6.84 2.86 -14.81
CA ILE A 230 6.13 3.57 -15.88
C ILE A 230 4.73 3.96 -15.39
N ILE A 231 4.37 5.23 -15.55
CA ILE A 231 3.03 5.76 -15.27
C ILE A 231 2.48 6.60 -16.43
N GLU A 232 1.16 6.61 -16.61
CA GLU A 232 0.48 7.39 -17.64
C GLU A 232 0.71 8.91 -17.47
N ARG A 233 1.06 9.56 -18.58
CA ARG A 233 1.53 10.95 -18.54
C ARG A 233 0.44 11.97 -18.23
N LYS A 234 -0.76 11.85 -18.79
CA LYS A 234 -1.86 12.79 -18.54
C LYS A 234 -2.24 12.82 -17.07
N TRP A 235 -2.27 11.66 -16.42
CA TRP A 235 -2.43 11.53 -14.98
C TRP A 235 -1.28 12.22 -14.24
N PHE A 236 -0.03 11.97 -14.64
CA PHE A 236 1.14 12.62 -14.04
C PHE A 236 1.10 14.14 -14.15
N LEU A 237 0.69 14.69 -15.29
CA LEU A 237 0.57 16.14 -15.48
C LEU A 237 -0.50 16.74 -14.55
N LYS A 238 -1.68 16.13 -14.45
CA LYS A 238 -2.72 16.55 -13.50
C LYS A 238 -2.22 16.49 -12.05
N TRP A 239 -1.51 15.41 -11.72
CA TRP A 239 -0.88 15.26 -10.41
C TRP A 239 0.14 16.37 -10.14
N ASN A 240 0.98 16.69 -11.11
CA ASN A 240 1.97 17.76 -11.02
C ASN A 240 1.31 19.15 -10.90
N ASP A 241 0.19 19.40 -11.59
CA ASP A 241 -0.59 20.63 -11.44
C ASP A 241 -1.17 20.76 -10.02
N PHE A 242 -1.69 19.65 -9.48
CA PHE A 242 -2.10 19.57 -8.08
C PHE A 242 -0.94 19.87 -7.13
N LEU A 243 0.21 19.24 -7.33
CA LEU A 243 1.40 19.46 -6.51
C LEU A 243 1.89 20.88 -6.62
N SER A 244 1.84 21.51 -7.79
CA SER A 244 2.34 22.87 -8.01
C SER A 244 1.37 23.94 -7.50
N GLY A 245 0.13 23.57 -7.19
CA GLY A 245 -0.94 24.50 -6.82
C GLY A 245 -1.58 25.20 -8.01
N LEU A 246 -1.32 24.73 -9.24
CA LEU A 246 -1.99 25.19 -10.46
C LEU A 246 -3.43 24.70 -10.53
N SER A 247 -3.71 23.56 -9.89
CA SER A 247 -5.07 23.01 -9.74
C SER A 247 -5.30 22.52 -8.31
N ASP A 248 -6.55 22.61 -7.88
CA ASP A 248 -7.05 21.98 -6.64
C ASP A 248 -7.65 20.59 -6.90
N GLU A 249 -7.80 20.20 -8.17
CA GLU A 249 -8.35 18.91 -8.57
C GLU A 249 -7.30 17.80 -8.41
N LEU A 250 -7.73 16.69 -7.79
CA LEU A 250 -6.92 15.48 -7.73
C LEU A 250 -6.99 14.73 -9.08
N PRO A 251 -5.92 14.08 -9.54
CA PRO A 251 -5.88 13.38 -10.83
C PRO A 251 -6.82 12.16 -10.92
N GLY A 252 -7.36 11.68 -9.79
CA GLY A 252 -8.14 10.44 -9.71
C GLY A 252 -7.25 9.18 -9.72
N PRO A 253 -7.82 7.98 -9.95
CA PRO A 253 -7.04 6.75 -10.09
C PRO A 253 -6.11 6.77 -11.31
N LEU A 254 -4.93 6.15 -11.17
CA LEU A 254 -3.94 6.06 -12.25
C LEU A 254 -4.44 5.13 -13.37
N GLN A 255 -4.44 5.60 -14.62
CA GLN A 255 -4.98 4.89 -15.79
C GLN A 255 -3.90 4.21 -16.64
N ASN A 256 -3.09 3.35 -16.03
CA ASN A 256 -1.98 2.67 -16.73
C ASN A 256 -2.45 1.67 -17.79
N GLU A 257 -3.68 1.17 -17.71
CA GLU A 257 -4.28 0.29 -18.74
C GLU A 257 -4.23 0.89 -20.15
N ILE A 258 -4.25 2.22 -20.29
CA ILE A 258 -4.16 2.91 -21.59
C ILE A 258 -2.81 2.67 -22.27
N LEU A 259 -1.76 2.43 -21.48
CA LEU A 259 -0.43 2.09 -21.97
C LEU A 259 -0.29 0.61 -22.35
N GLN A 260 -1.34 -0.19 -22.16
CA GLN A 260 -1.31 -1.63 -22.34
C GLN A 260 -2.12 -2.07 -23.57
N ASP A 261 -1.69 -3.17 -24.19
CA ASP A 261 -2.44 -3.84 -25.23
C ASP A 261 -3.56 -4.72 -24.65
N HIS A 262 -4.31 -5.39 -25.53
CA HIS A 262 -5.40 -6.30 -25.16
C HIS A 262 -4.95 -7.53 -24.35
N GLN A 263 -3.64 -7.80 -24.28
CA GLN A 263 -3.03 -8.88 -23.50
C GLN A 263 -2.47 -8.37 -22.17
N GLY A 264 -2.61 -7.08 -21.87
CA GLY A 264 -2.08 -6.44 -20.67
C GLY A 264 -0.57 -6.14 -20.75
N ASN A 265 0.06 -6.34 -21.89
CA ASN A 265 1.47 -6.01 -22.08
C ASN A 265 1.60 -4.52 -22.41
N LEU A 266 2.73 -3.91 -22.03
CA LEU A 266 3.03 -2.54 -22.42
C LEU A 266 3.02 -2.40 -23.96
N LYS A 267 2.40 -1.34 -24.49
CA LYS A 267 2.50 -0.99 -25.90
C LYS A 267 3.95 -0.66 -26.27
N ARG A 268 4.37 -0.97 -27.49
CA ARG A 268 5.77 -0.86 -27.93
C ARG A 268 6.12 0.49 -28.55
N ASP A 269 5.10 1.22 -28.99
CA ASP A 269 5.17 2.49 -29.72
C ASP A 269 4.97 3.72 -28.80
N ILE A 270 4.94 3.52 -27.49
CA ILE A 270 4.85 4.61 -26.52
C ILE A 270 6.21 5.26 -26.27
N LEU A 271 6.19 6.53 -25.87
CA LEU A 271 7.37 7.38 -25.76
C LEU A 271 7.40 8.07 -24.39
N LEU A 272 8.58 8.05 -23.77
CA LEU A 272 8.85 8.76 -22.51
C LEU A 272 8.67 10.26 -22.72
N GLY A 273 7.97 10.92 -21.79
CA GLY A 273 7.69 12.35 -21.92
C GLY A 273 6.70 12.68 -23.03
N THR A 274 5.95 11.70 -23.55
CA THR A 274 4.79 11.91 -24.43
C THR A 274 3.60 11.11 -23.93
N HIS A 275 3.80 9.81 -23.72
CA HIS A 275 2.75 8.88 -23.32
C HIS A 275 2.87 8.47 -21.86
N PHE A 276 4.10 8.36 -21.37
CA PHE A 276 4.38 7.94 -20.00
C PHE A 276 5.49 8.77 -19.36
N GLU A 277 5.53 8.72 -18.04
CA GLU A 277 6.58 9.29 -17.18
C GLU A 277 7.13 8.22 -16.24
N LEU A 278 8.26 8.51 -15.59
CA LEU A 278 8.93 7.59 -14.68
C LEU A 278 8.80 8.04 -13.23
N VAL A 279 8.51 7.09 -12.35
CA VAL A 279 8.50 7.28 -10.90
C VAL A 279 9.35 6.22 -10.20
N SER A 280 9.79 6.53 -8.99
CA SER A 280 10.52 5.58 -8.15
C SER A 280 9.58 4.53 -7.54
N GLY A 281 10.16 3.49 -6.93
CA GLY A 281 9.41 2.47 -6.17
C GLY A 281 8.59 3.03 -5.00
N PRO A 282 9.15 3.89 -4.13
CA PRO A 282 8.40 4.53 -3.06
C PRO A 282 7.21 5.37 -3.57
N LEU A 283 7.41 6.20 -4.61
CA LEU A 283 6.32 6.99 -5.19
C LEU A 283 5.26 6.09 -5.82
N ARG A 284 5.67 5.06 -6.56
CA ARG A 284 4.76 4.04 -7.11
C ARG A 284 3.88 3.42 -6.02
N SER A 285 4.49 3.06 -4.89
CA SER A 285 3.79 2.45 -3.76
C SER A 285 2.82 3.42 -3.09
N TYR A 286 3.19 4.71 -2.98
CA TYR A 286 2.30 5.76 -2.50
C TYR A 286 1.11 5.99 -3.44
N ILE A 287 1.36 6.10 -4.75
CA ILE A 287 0.31 6.32 -5.76
C ILE A 287 -0.71 5.18 -5.70
N GLU A 288 -0.24 3.94 -5.65
CA GLU A 288 -1.10 2.76 -5.57
C GLU A 288 -2.00 2.78 -4.32
N ARG A 289 -1.47 3.25 -3.18
CA ARG A 289 -2.22 3.36 -1.92
C ARG A 289 -3.23 4.52 -1.92
N ALA A 290 -2.80 5.69 -2.38
CA ALA A 290 -3.53 6.95 -2.19
C ALA A 290 -4.48 7.30 -3.33
N TYR A 291 -4.16 6.87 -4.56
CA TYR A 291 -4.95 7.13 -5.76
C TYR A 291 -5.54 5.85 -6.36
N GLY A 292 -4.88 4.71 -6.17
CA GLY A 292 -5.25 3.47 -6.82
C GLY A 292 -4.78 3.37 -8.27
N LEU A 293 -5.10 2.25 -8.90
CA LEU A 293 -4.57 1.85 -10.20
C LEU A 293 -5.63 1.13 -11.03
N HIS A 294 -5.73 1.49 -12.31
CA HIS A 294 -6.30 0.68 -13.38
C HIS A 294 -5.18 0.18 -14.29
N GLY A 295 -5.17 -1.13 -14.60
CA GLY A 295 -4.05 -1.80 -15.25
C GLY A 295 -2.97 -2.24 -14.26
N ASN A 296 -1.71 -2.26 -14.71
CA ASN A 296 -0.56 -2.71 -13.90
C ASN A 296 0.56 -1.68 -13.94
N PHE A 297 1.37 -1.65 -12.88
CA PHE A 297 2.68 -1.02 -12.94
C PHE A 297 3.62 -1.90 -13.75
N VAL A 298 4.41 -1.29 -14.63
CA VAL A 298 5.46 -1.97 -15.38
C VAL A 298 6.79 -1.37 -14.92
N SER A 299 7.69 -2.22 -14.43
CA SER A 299 9.06 -1.82 -14.18
C SER A 299 9.86 -1.79 -15.48
N GLY A 300 10.64 -0.75 -15.70
CA GLY A 300 11.60 -0.66 -16.79
C GLY A 300 12.59 -1.81 -16.78
N TYR A 301 12.92 -2.36 -15.60
CA TYR A 301 13.80 -3.53 -15.47
C TYR A 301 13.21 -4.78 -16.14
N GLU A 302 11.88 -4.94 -16.15
CA GLU A 302 11.21 -6.04 -16.85
C GLU A 302 11.32 -5.94 -18.38
N LEU A 303 11.70 -4.77 -18.90
CA LEU A 303 11.84 -4.50 -20.32
C LEU A 303 13.27 -4.76 -20.84
N GLN A 304 14.26 -4.80 -19.95
CA GLN A 304 15.69 -4.87 -20.30
C GLN A 304 16.03 -6.00 -21.29
N HIS A 305 15.37 -7.16 -21.15
CA HIS A 305 15.65 -8.35 -21.95
C HIS A 305 14.59 -8.64 -23.03
N LYS A 306 13.61 -7.75 -23.22
CA LYS A 306 12.54 -7.94 -24.19
C LYS A 306 12.84 -7.13 -25.46
N HIS A 307 13.29 -7.80 -26.52
CA HIS A 307 13.70 -7.16 -27.79
C HIS A 307 12.72 -6.12 -28.34
N GLY A 308 11.41 -6.35 -28.21
CA GLY A 308 10.36 -5.42 -28.66
C GLY A 308 10.26 -4.10 -27.89
N TYR A 309 11.00 -3.94 -26.78
CA TYR A 309 10.95 -2.77 -25.89
C TYR A 309 12.29 -2.02 -25.81
N ARG A 310 13.25 -2.36 -26.67
CA ARG A 310 14.60 -1.80 -26.64
C ARG A 310 14.62 -0.27 -26.65
N GLN A 311 13.83 0.36 -27.51
CA GLN A 311 13.76 1.82 -27.61
C GLN A 311 13.25 2.47 -26.31
N ILE A 312 12.23 1.88 -25.68
CA ILE A 312 11.70 2.33 -24.40
C ILE A 312 12.76 2.20 -23.30
N TRP A 313 13.45 1.06 -23.26
CA TRP A 313 14.51 0.81 -22.28
C TRP A 313 15.68 1.79 -22.43
N GLU A 314 16.13 2.07 -23.66
CA GLU A 314 17.18 3.04 -23.94
C GLU A 314 16.79 4.46 -23.48
N ALA A 315 15.53 4.87 -23.71
CA ALA A 315 15.01 6.15 -23.22
C ALA A 315 14.99 6.24 -21.68
N ILE A 316 14.62 5.14 -21.00
CA ILE A 316 14.65 5.06 -19.53
C ILE A 316 16.08 5.23 -19.00
N LEU A 317 17.05 4.51 -19.58
CA LEU A 317 18.45 4.60 -19.21
C LEU A 317 19.00 6.02 -19.40
N PHE A 318 18.69 6.64 -20.53
CA PHE A 318 19.11 8.02 -20.81
C PHE A 318 18.54 9.01 -19.78
N ARG A 319 17.25 8.89 -19.44
CA ARG A 319 16.62 9.76 -18.44
C ARG A 319 17.26 9.59 -17.06
N ARG A 320 17.54 8.36 -16.64
CA ARG A 320 18.24 8.08 -15.37
C ARG A 320 19.61 8.73 -15.34
N HIS A 321 20.37 8.61 -16.43
CA HIS A 321 21.70 9.21 -16.54
C HIS A 321 21.68 10.74 -16.39
N ILE A 322 20.68 11.41 -16.97
CA ILE A 322 20.49 12.86 -16.78
C ILE A 322 20.22 13.19 -15.32
N LEU A 323 19.29 12.47 -14.67
CA LEU A 323 18.89 12.74 -13.29
C LEU A 323 20.03 12.50 -12.29
N HIS A 324 20.88 11.49 -12.50
CA HIS A 324 22.06 11.26 -11.66
C HIS A 324 23.20 12.26 -11.89
N ARG A 325 23.18 13.03 -12.99
CA ARG A 325 24.20 14.05 -13.30
C ARG A 325 23.89 15.45 -12.77
N VAL A 326 22.80 15.65 -12.04
CA VAL A 326 22.49 16.93 -11.37
C VAL A 326 22.77 16.81 -9.86
N PRO A 327 24.03 16.93 -9.39
CA PRO A 327 24.31 17.28 -8.01
C PRO A 327 24.25 18.82 -7.86
N GLY A 328 23.65 19.30 -6.77
CA GLY A 328 23.64 20.72 -6.43
C GLY A 328 25.05 21.33 -6.41
N GLN A 329 25.30 22.28 -7.30
CA GLN A 329 26.36 23.25 -7.20
C GLN A 329 25.81 24.63 -7.56
N VAL A 330 25.30 25.33 -6.54
CA VAL A 330 25.38 26.79 -6.54
C VAL A 330 26.83 27.11 -6.20
N THR A 331 27.71 27.20 -7.20
CA THR A 331 29.00 27.86 -7.03
C THR A 331 28.72 29.36 -6.97
N GLY A 332 28.76 29.93 -5.76
CA GLY A 332 28.91 31.38 -5.60
C GLY A 332 30.19 31.87 -6.30
N PRO A 333 30.26 33.15 -6.68
CA PRO A 333 31.43 33.67 -7.38
C PRO A 333 32.69 33.56 -6.49
N PRO A 334 33.86 33.26 -7.07
CA PRO A 334 35.08 33.09 -6.31
C PRO A 334 35.47 34.41 -5.64
N SER A 335 35.75 34.36 -4.33
CA SER A 335 36.37 35.47 -3.61
C SER A 335 37.77 35.74 -4.20
N PRO A 336 38.17 37.02 -4.32
CA PRO A 336 39.49 37.36 -4.85
C PRO A 336 40.59 36.86 -3.91
N PRO A 337 41.77 36.50 -4.43
CA PRO A 337 42.89 36.06 -3.61
C PRO A 337 43.37 37.24 -2.76
N GLY A 338 43.47 37.02 -1.45
CA GLY A 338 44.14 37.93 -0.53
C GLY A 338 45.65 37.83 -0.74
N ASP A 339 46.29 38.99 -0.82
CA ASP A 339 47.74 39.15 -0.84
C ASP A 339 48.33 38.77 0.52
N ASP A 340 49.26 37.82 0.51
CA ASP A 340 50.36 37.66 1.48
C ASP A 340 51.66 37.46 0.71
#